data_AF-K1SQH7-F1
#
_entry.id   AF-K1SQH7-F1
#
_cell.length_a   1.000
_cell.length_b   1.000
_cell.length_c   1.000
_cell.angle_alpha   90.00
_cell.angle_beta   90.00
_cell.angle_gamma   90.00
#
_symmetry.space_group_name_H-M   'P 1'
#
loop_
_entity.id
_entity.type
_entity.pdbx_description
1 polymer ?
#
loop_
_entity_poly.entity_id
_entity_poly.type
_entity_poly.pdbx_seq_one_letter_code
_entity_poly.pdbx_strand_id
1 'polypeptide(L)'
;MKLPNGYGSVYKLSGNRRNPWVACVTIGYNKETRNQERRVIGYFPNKPKALNALADYNQNPFDVDSARRTFSEIYELWYKEFITEDTNPNTKKTV
;
A
#
# COMPACT_ATOMS: atom_id res chain seq x y z
N MET A 1 20.31 -5.27 -16.30
CA MET A 1 20.80 -4.37 -15.23
C MET A 1 20.18 -4.81 -13.91
N LYS A 2 21.01 -4.99 -12.88
CA LYS A 2 20.59 -5.40 -11.53
C LYS A 2 20.27 -4.13 -10.71
N LEU A 3 19.22 -4.17 -9.89
CA LEU A 3 18.90 -3.07 -8.97
C LEU A 3 19.87 -3.06 -7.78
N PRO A 4 20.05 -1.90 -7.11
CA PRO A 4 20.81 -1.83 -5.86
C PRO A 4 20.25 -2.75 -4.79
N ASN A 5 21.09 -3.14 -3.83
CA ASN A 5 20.65 -3.98 -2.72
C ASN A 5 19.61 -3.23 -1.86
N GLY A 6 18.54 -3.92 -1.47
CA GLY A 6 17.46 -3.33 -0.66
C GLY A 6 16.51 -2.40 -1.42
N TYR A 7 16.72 -2.16 -2.73
CA TYR A 7 15.91 -1.21 -3.52
C TYR A 7 14.48 -1.67 -3.78
N GLY A 8 14.20 -2.96 -3.57
CA GLY A 8 12.93 -3.60 -3.92
C GLY A 8 13.01 -4.40 -5.22
N SER A 9 11.86 -4.70 -5.81
CA SER A 9 11.75 -5.57 -6.97
C SER A 9 10.61 -5.18 -7.89
N VAL A 10 10.85 -5.33 -9.19
CA VAL A 10 9.85 -5.19 -10.25
C VAL A 10 9.75 -6.49 -11.04
N TYR A 11 8.54 -7.04 -11.15
CA TYR A 11 8.30 -8.29 -11.86
C TYR A 11 6.98 -8.26 -12.62
N LYS A 12 6.81 -9.17 -13.59
CA LYS A 12 5.62 -9.26 -14.43
C LYS A 12 4.75 -10.44 -13.97
N LEU A 13 3.45 -10.20 -13.82
CA LEU A 13 2.47 -11.25 -13.55
C LEU A 13 2.06 -11.97 -14.85
N SER A 14 1.77 -13.26 -14.76
CA SER A 14 1.40 -14.13 -15.89
C SER A 14 -0.07 -13.98 -16.29
N GLY A 15 -0.39 -13.99 -17.59
CA GLY A 15 -1.76 -13.84 -18.11
C GLY A 15 -2.06 -12.46 -18.69
N ASN A 16 -3.33 -12.21 -19.07
CA ASN A 16 -3.74 -10.99 -19.76
C ASN A 16 -4.30 -9.95 -18.76
N ARG A 17 -3.43 -9.06 -18.29
CA ARG A 17 -3.80 -7.96 -17.37
C ARG A 17 -3.48 -6.61 -18.00
N ARG A 18 -4.33 -5.61 -17.73
CA ARG A 18 -4.10 -4.22 -18.15
C ARG A 18 -2.80 -3.65 -17.54
N ASN A 19 -2.52 -3.99 -16.28
CA ASN A 19 -1.34 -3.55 -15.53
C ASN A 19 -0.56 -4.76 -14.99
N PRO A 20 0.25 -5.44 -15.82
CA PRO A 20 0.90 -6.70 -15.43
C PRO A 20 2.20 -6.50 -14.62
N TRP A 21 2.78 -5.30 -14.59
CA TRP A 21 4.06 -5.04 -13.91
C TRP A 21 3.83 -4.58 -12.47
N VAL A 22 4.40 -5.29 -11.51
CA VAL A 22 4.27 -5.01 -10.08
C VAL A 22 5.56 -4.39 -9.58
N ALA A 23 5.46 -3.24 -8.91
CA ALA A 23 6.53 -2.67 -8.12
C ALA A 23 6.28 -2.96 -6.63
N CYS A 24 7.31 -3.41 -5.92
CA CYS A 24 7.18 -3.77 -4.51
C CYS A 24 8.52 -3.64 -3.78
N VAL A 25 8.42 -3.50 -2.47
CA VAL A 25 9.54 -3.40 -1.55
C VAL A 25 9.44 -4.49 -0.49
N THR A 26 10.58 -4.99 -0.04
CA THR A 26 10.63 -5.96 1.06
C THR A 26 10.60 -5.19 2.37
N ILE A 27 9.61 -5.46 3.21
CA ILE A 27 9.42 -4.81 4.51
C ILE A 27 9.98 -5.63 5.67
N GLY A 28 10.10 -6.94 5.49
CA GLY A 28 10.51 -7.82 6.56
C GLY A 28 10.75 -9.25 6.10
N TYR A 29 11.05 -10.09 7.08
CA TYR A 29 11.23 -11.51 6.89
C TYR A 29 10.45 -12.25 7.96
N ASN A 30 9.51 -13.08 7.53
CA ASN A 30 8.73 -13.88 8.44
C ASN A 30 9.58 -15.07 8.92
N LYS A 31 9.88 -15.12 10.21
CA LYS A 31 10.77 -16.14 10.80
C LYS A 31 10.17 -17.54 10.79
N GLU A 32 8.85 -17.65 10.86
CA GLU A 32 8.14 -18.93 10.91
C GLU A 32 7.99 -19.55 9.53
N THR A 33 7.51 -18.77 8.56
CA THR A 33 7.30 -19.23 7.18
C THR A 33 8.55 -19.15 6.32
N ARG A 34 9.61 -18.50 6.81
CA ARG A 34 10.86 -18.20 6.08
C ARG A 34 10.61 -17.47 4.75
N ASN A 35 9.53 -16.70 4.67
CA ASN A 35 9.17 -15.95 3.48
C ASN A 35 9.52 -14.47 3.64
N GLN A 36 9.89 -13.85 2.53
CA GLN A 36 10.06 -12.40 2.46
C GLN A 36 8.69 -11.72 2.48
N GLU A 37 8.48 -10.84 3.45
CA GLU A 37 7.29 -10.00 3.51
C GLU A 37 7.49 -8.81 2.58
N ARG A 38 6.62 -8.73 1.57
CA ARG A 38 6.70 -7.71 0.52
C ARG A 38 5.45 -6.86 0.51
N ARG A 39 5.66 -5.55 0.45
CA ARG A 39 4.60 -4.55 0.26
C ARG A 39 4.57 -4.13 -1.21
N VAL A 40 3.40 -4.22 -1.83
CA VAL A 40 3.19 -3.82 -3.21
C VAL A 40 2.95 -2.31 -3.25
N ILE A 41 3.80 -1.57 -3.97
CA ILE A 41 3.64 -0.13 -4.21
C ILE A 41 2.50 0.09 -5.21
N GLY A 42 2.45 -0.72 -6.27
CA GLY A 42 1.41 -0.60 -7.27
C GLY A 42 1.58 -1.52 -8.48
N TYR A 43 0.60 -1.41 -9.38
CA TYR A 43 0.51 -2.16 -10.63
C TYR A 43 0.56 -1.22 -11.83
N PHE A 44 1.39 -1.54 -12.81
CA PHE A 44 1.71 -0.66 -13.93
C PHE A 44 1.61 -1.40 -15.28
N PRO A 45 1.34 -0.66 -16.37
CA PRO A 45 1.23 -1.26 -17.71
C PRO A 45 2.60 -1.66 -18.27
N ASN A 46 3.67 -0.93 -17.92
CA ASN A 46 5.01 -1.10 -18.49
C ASN A 46 6.09 -1.18 -17.40
N LYS A 47 7.16 -1.93 -17.66
CA LYS A 47 8.32 -2.06 -16.75
C LYS A 47 8.96 -0.72 -16.35
N PRO A 48 9.20 0.24 -17.27
CA PRO A 48 9.81 1.52 -16.90
C PRO A 48 8.93 2.32 -15.93
N LYS A 49 7.59 2.29 -16.11
CA LYS A 49 6.67 2.96 -15.17
C LYS A 49 6.75 2.36 -13.76
N ALA A 50 6.83 1.03 -13.67
CA ALA A 50 7.01 0.35 -12.39
C ALA A 50 8.37 0.67 -11.73
N LEU A 51 9.44 0.80 -12.52
CA LEU A 51 10.75 1.19 -12.02
C LEU A 51 10.77 2.65 -11.53
N ASN A 52 10.13 3.56 -12.27
CA ASN A 52 10.00 4.96 -11.85
C ASN A 52 9.22 5.05 -10.54
N ALA A 53 8.07 4.37 -10.43
CA ALA A 53 7.30 4.35 -9.18
C ALA A 53 8.09 3.77 -7.99
N LEU A 54 8.94 2.77 -8.23
CA LEU A 54 9.85 2.25 -7.22
C LEU A 54 10.92 3.28 -6.82
N ALA A 55 11.46 4.01 -7.79
CA ALA A 55 12.42 5.07 -7.55
C ALA A 55 11.81 6.23 -6.76
N ASP A 56 10.60 6.65 -7.14
CA ASP A 56 9.84 7.70 -6.46
C ASP A 56 9.56 7.32 -5.00
N TYR A 57 9.15 6.06 -4.75
CA TYR A 57 8.97 5.55 -3.39
C TYR A 57 10.28 5.56 -2.58
N ASN A 58 11.40 5.19 -3.20
CA ASN A 58 12.70 5.20 -2.52
C ASN A 58 13.23 6.62 -2.26
N GLN A 59 12.83 7.60 -3.07
CA GLN A 59 13.14 9.02 -2.85
C GLN A 59 12.27 9.62 -1.74
N ASN A 60 10.99 9.28 -1.71
CA ASN A 60 10.05 9.75 -0.70
C ASN A 60 9.16 8.58 -0.21
N PRO A 61 9.59 7.86 0.83
CA PRO A 61 8.82 6.75 1.37
C PRO A 61 7.48 7.23 1.94
N PHE A 62 6.38 6.80 1.32
CA PHE A 62 5.03 7.07 1.80
C PHE A 62 4.39 5.79 2.34
N ASP A 63 3.38 5.94 3.21
CA ASP A 63 2.63 4.79 3.69
C ASP A 63 1.68 4.26 2.59
N VAL A 64 2.11 3.22 1.88
CA VAL A 64 1.30 2.59 0.83
C VAL A 64 -0.01 2.03 1.37
N ASP A 65 -0.04 1.59 2.63
CA ASP A 65 -1.24 1.03 3.24
C ASP A 65 -2.27 2.13 3.53
N SER A 66 -1.84 3.36 3.83
CA SER A 66 -2.75 4.50 4.01
C SER A 66 -3.60 4.81 2.77
N ALA A 67 -3.02 4.70 1.57
CA ALA A 67 -3.71 4.92 0.30
C ALA A 67 -4.66 3.77 -0.08
N ARG A 68 -4.53 2.61 0.56
CA ARG A 68 -5.36 1.42 0.31
C ARG A 68 -6.58 1.33 1.25
N ARG A 69 -6.68 2.22 2.23
CA ARG A 69 -7.80 2.19 3.18
C ARG A 69 -9.15 2.25 2.47
N THR A 70 -10.09 1.44 2.93
CA THR A 70 -11.45 1.44 2.41
C THR A 70 -12.21 2.67 2.91
N PHE A 71 -13.28 3.04 2.20
CA PHE A 71 -14.13 4.15 2.66
C PHE A 71 -14.74 3.89 4.04
N SER A 72 -15.06 2.62 4.37
CA SER A 72 -15.56 2.24 5.70
C SER A 72 -14.52 2.55 6.78
N GLU A 73 -13.26 2.18 6.57
CA GLU A 73 -12.17 2.45 7.51
C GLU A 73 -11.93 3.95 7.68
N ILE A 74 -11.99 4.71 6.58
CA ILE A 74 -11.89 6.18 6.61
C ILE A 74 -13.05 6.77 7.41
N TYR A 75 -14.28 6.30 7.19
CA TYR A 75 -15.45 6.73 7.93
C TYR A 75 -15.33 6.42 9.42
N GLU A 76 -14.83 5.24 9.79
CA GLU A 76 -14.62 4.88 11.19
C GLU A 76 -13.56 5.75 11.87
N LEU A 77 -12.47 6.06 11.17
CA LEU A 77 -11.44 6.98 11.68
C LEU A 77 -12.00 8.39 11.87
N TRP A 78 -12.71 8.90 10.86
CA TRP A 78 -13.39 10.19 10.94
C TRP A 78 -14.41 10.24 12.08
N TYR A 79 -15.25 9.20 12.20
CA TYR A 79 -16.25 9.10 13.25
C TYR A 79 -15.61 9.11 14.64
N LYS A 80 -14.50 8.40 14.84
CA LYS A 80 -13.76 8.41 16.11
C LYS A 80 -13.16 9.77 16.46
N GLU A 81 -12.66 10.51 15.47
CA GLU A 81 -12.08 11.83 15.70
C GLU A 81 -13.14 12.90 15.96
N PHE A 82 -14.26 12.85 15.24
CA PHE A 82 -15.27 13.92 15.26
C PHE A 82 -16.44 13.67 16.21
N ILE A 83 -16.79 12.40 16.49
CA ILE A 83 -17.89 12.06 17.39
C ILE A 83 -17.32 11.70 18.76
N THR A 84 -17.24 12.71 19.62
CA THR A 84 -16.83 12.60 21.02
C THR A 84 -18.03 12.51 21.96
N GLU A 85 -17.79 12.32 23.26
CA GLU A 85 -18.85 12.30 24.27
C GLU A 85 -19.68 13.60 24.29
N ASP A 86 -19.05 14.73 23.98
CA ASP A 86 -19.68 16.06 23.93
C ASP A 86 -20.50 16.33 22.67
N THR A 87 -20.45 15.41 21.68
CA THR A 87 -21.17 15.59 20.41
C THR A 87 -22.68 15.34 20.59
N ASN A 88 -23.51 16.05 19.81
CA ASN A 88 -24.96 15.93 19.87
C ASN A 88 -25.40 14.44 19.80
N PRO A 89 -26.23 13.96 20.75
CA PRO A 89 -26.65 12.56 20.80
C PRO A 89 -27.38 12.08 19.54
N ASN A 90 -28.07 12.96 18.80
CA ASN A 90 -28.71 12.60 17.52
C ASN A 90 -27.70 12.32 16.39
N THR A 91 -26.45 12.75 16.54
CA THR A 91 -25.36 12.54 15.58
C THR A 91 -24.55 11.27 15.91
N LYS A 92 -24.75 10.71 17.11
CA LYS A 92 -24.14 9.45 17.53
C LYS A 92 -24.87 8.30 16.86
N LYS A 93 -24.11 7.29 16.42
CA LYS A 93 -24.65 6.07 15.82
C LYS A 93 -25.41 5.30 16.90
N THR A 94 -26.74 5.27 16.80
CA THR A 94 -27.60 4.46 17.68
C THR A 94 -27.45 3.00 17.30
N VAL A 95 -27.17 2.13 18.28
CA VAL A 95 -27.12 0.67 18.14
C VAL A 95 -28.53 0.11 18.14
#